data_AF-A0A837ZX35-F1
#
_entry.id   AF-A0A837ZX35-F1
#
_cell.length_a   1.000
_cell.length_b   1.000
_cell.length_c   1.000
_cell.angle_alpha   90.00
_cell.angle_beta   90.00
_cell.angle_gamma   90.00
#
_symmetry.space_group_name_H-M   'P 1'
#
loop_
_entity.id
_entity.type
_entity.pdbx_description
1 polymer ?
#
loop_
_entity_poly.entity_id
_entity_poly.type
_entity_poly.pdbx_seq_one_letter_code
_entity_poly.pdbx_strand_id
1 'polypeptide(L)'
;MQKAAAYLGGVPEATMRYWRATGTGPRSYRLGRRCVYDVADLEAWIAAQKAATGRGGPTKPCPVHERKNARTHRNAPSGAYRQPMGTEHPRTACLWVPSTTTWVFSTHRQARDQ
;
A
#
# COMPACT_ATOMS: atom_id res chain seq x y z
N MET A 1 -33.44 5.12 -5.45
CA MET A 1 -32.34 5.79 -6.16
C MET A 1 -32.02 7.16 -5.59
N GLN A 2 -32.96 8.11 -5.56
CA GLN A 2 -32.76 9.46 -5.00
C GLN A 2 -32.14 9.49 -3.58
N LYS A 3 -32.57 8.59 -2.68
CA LYS A 3 -31.97 8.45 -1.33
C LYS A 3 -30.47 8.13 -1.36
N ALA A 4 -30.04 7.23 -2.25
CA ALA A 4 -28.63 6.90 -2.41
C ALA A 4 -27.83 8.06 -3.00
N ALA A 5 -28.41 8.79 -3.95
CA ALA A 5 -27.85 10.03 -4.50
C ALA A 5 -27.60 11.09 -3.41
N ALA A 6 -28.58 11.31 -2.53
CA ALA A 6 -28.44 12.20 -1.39
C ALA A 6 -27.35 11.73 -0.42
N TYR A 7 -27.28 10.42 -0.13
CA TYR A 7 -26.28 9.82 0.75
C TYR A 7 -24.84 10.04 0.25
N LEU A 8 -24.62 10.03 -1.07
CA LEU A 8 -23.29 10.26 -1.69
C LEU A 8 -22.89 11.75 -1.76
N GLY A 9 -23.53 12.64 -1.00
CA GLY A 9 -23.24 14.09 -1.04
C GLY A 9 -24.01 14.86 -2.11
N GLY A 10 -25.18 14.35 -2.52
CA GLY A 10 -26.08 15.05 -3.46
C GLY A 10 -25.74 14.82 -4.93
N VAL A 11 -25.17 13.67 -5.28
CA VAL A 11 -24.89 13.29 -6.67
C VAL A 11 -26.20 13.26 -7.48
N PRO A 12 -26.27 13.85 -8.69
CA PRO A 12 -27.48 13.82 -9.51
C PRO A 12 -27.94 12.40 -9.85
N GLU A 13 -29.25 12.18 -9.94
CA GLU A 13 -29.79 10.85 -10.31
C GLU A 13 -29.32 10.40 -11.70
N ALA A 14 -29.14 11.34 -12.64
CA ALA A 14 -28.59 11.06 -13.96
C ALA A 14 -27.21 10.40 -13.89
N THR A 15 -26.33 10.88 -13.01
CA THR A 15 -25.00 10.30 -12.79
C THR A 15 -25.10 8.89 -12.20
N MET A 16 -26.01 8.68 -11.25
CA MET A 16 -26.27 7.35 -10.70
C MET A 16 -26.82 6.37 -11.78
N ARG A 17 -27.61 6.85 -12.74
CA ARG A 17 -28.08 6.05 -13.89
C ARG A 17 -26.93 5.70 -14.82
N TYR A 18 -26.08 6.68 -15.10
CA TYR A 18 -24.86 6.50 -15.89
C TYR A 18 -23.96 5.44 -15.27
N TRP A 19 -23.62 5.54 -13.98
CA TRP A 19 -22.77 4.56 -13.30
C TRP A 19 -23.35 3.13 -13.29
N ARG A 20 -24.68 3.00 -13.26
CA ARG A 20 -25.33 1.69 -13.39
C ARG A 20 -25.20 1.12 -14.81
N ALA A 21 -25.25 1.98 -15.83
CA ALA A 21 -25.08 1.56 -17.22
C ALA A 21 -23.61 1.20 -17.53
N THR A 22 -22.66 1.91 -16.94
CA THR A 22 -21.21 1.68 -17.15
C THR A 22 -20.59 0.70 -16.17
N GLY A 23 -21.31 0.28 -15.13
CA GLY A 23 -20.81 -0.64 -14.09
C GLY A 23 -19.75 -0.01 -13.17
N THR A 24 -19.55 1.30 -13.20
CA THR A 24 -18.48 2.01 -12.48
C THR A 24 -18.94 2.60 -11.14
N GLY A 25 -20.14 2.22 -10.68
CA GLY A 25 -20.77 2.77 -9.50
C GLY A 25 -20.72 1.89 -8.26
N PRO A 26 -21.33 2.36 -7.17
CA PRO A 26 -21.58 1.54 -5.99
C PRO A 26 -22.44 0.33 -6.35
N ARG A 27 -22.23 -0.77 -5.63
CA ARG A 27 -22.94 -2.02 -5.90
C ARG A 27 -24.44 -1.79 -5.80
N SER A 28 -25.15 -2.17 -6.85
CA SER A 28 -26.60 -2.07 -6.94
C SER A 28 -27.18 -3.43 -7.25
N TYR A 29 -28.37 -3.68 -6.73
CA TYR A 29 -29.11 -4.90 -7.04
C TYR A 29 -30.55 -4.55 -7.40
N ARG A 30 -31.21 -5.51 -8.06
CA ARG A 30 -32.59 -5.37 -8.49
C ARG A 30 -33.50 -6.00 -7.44
N LEU A 31 -34.44 -5.22 -6.93
CA LEU A 31 -35.54 -5.71 -6.11
C LEU A 31 -36.83 -5.50 -6.91
N GLY A 32 -37.20 -6.54 -7.67
CA GLY A 32 -38.29 -6.48 -8.63
C GLY A 32 -38.06 -5.38 -9.68
N ARG A 33 -38.96 -4.39 -9.72
CA ARG A 33 -38.89 -3.26 -10.66
C ARG A 33 -37.97 -2.12 -10.19
N ARG A 34 -37.50 -2.15 -8.94
CA ARG A 34 -36.71 -1.06 -8.35
C ARG A 34 -35.24 -1.46 -8.29
N CYS A 35 -34.36 -0.50 -8.54
CA CYS A 35 -32.97 -0.63 -8.14
C CYS A 35 -32.72 0.01 -6.78
N VAL A 36 -32.09 -0.77 -5.93
CA VAL A 36 -31.79 -0.47 -4.54
C VAL A 36 -30.29 -0.59 -4.33
N TYR A 37 -29.84 0.16 -3.34
CA TYR A 37 -28.46 0.22 -2.89
C TYR A 37 -28.50 -0.09 -1.40
N ASP A 38 -27.59 -0.96 -0.96
CA ASP A 38 -27.32 -1.12 0.46
C ASP A 38 -26.46 0.06 0.95
N VAL A 39 -26.68 0.49 2.18
CA VAL A 39 -25.86 1.53 2.81
C VAL A 39 -24.42 1.04 2.99
N ALA A 40 -24.22 -0.22 3.38
CA ALA A 40 -22.89 -0.79 3.56
C ALA A 40 -22.09 -0.81 2.25
N ASP A 41 -22.74 -1.12 1.12
CA ASP A 41 -22.12 -1.09 -0.20
C ASP A 41 -21.78 0.34 -0.63
N LEU A 42 -22.62 1.33 -0.30
CA LEU A 42 -22.34 2.74 -0.57
C LEU A 42 -21.12 3.24 0.24
N GLU A 43 -21.05 2.88 1.52
CA GLU A 43 -19.92 3.21 2.39
C GLU A 43 -18.62 2.58 1.91
N ALA A 44 -18.65 1.28 1.59
CA ALA A 44 -17.50 0.57 1.04
C ALA A 44 -17.01 1.21 -0.26
N TRP A 45 -17.94 1.63 -1.14
CA TRP A 45 -17.59 2.33 -2.36
C TRP A 45 -16.99 3.72 -2.09
N ILE A 46 -17.55 4.49 -1.16
CA ILE A 46 -16.97 5.79 -0.75
C ILE A 46 -15.55 5.58 -0.21
N ALA A 47 -15.35 4.57 0.65
CA ALA A 47 -14.04 4.26 1.21
C ALA A 47 -13.02 3.91 0.11
N ALA A 48 -13.42 3.09 -0.87
CA ALA A 48 -12.61 2.78 -2.03
C ALA A 48 -12.27 4.03 -2.86
N GLN A 49 -13.25 4.91 -3.10
CA GLN A 49 -13.03 6.17 -3.82
C GLN A 49 -12.11 7.14 -3.06
N LYS A 50 -12.26 7.24 -1.74
CA LYS A 50 -11.37 8.01 -0.87
C LYS A 50 -9.93 7.49 -0.92
N ALA A 51 -9.74 6.17 -0.92
CA ALA A 51 -8.41 5.58 -1.06
C ALA A 51 -7.82 5.81 -2.45
N ALA A 52 -8.61 5.71 -3.50
CA ALA A 52 -8.16 5.87 -4.88
C ALA A 52 -7.88 7.33 -5.28
N THR A 53 -8.71 8.26 -4.80
CA THR A 53 -8.67 9.69 -5.18
C THR A 53 -8.06 10.56 -4.09
N GLY A 54 -7.80 10.02 -2.91
CA GLY A 54 -7.18 10.72 -1.79
C GLY A 54 -5.87 11.39 -2.23
N ARG A 55 -5.91 12.71 -2.37
CA ARG A 55 -4.75 13.56 -2.69
C ARG A 55 -4.46 14.43 -1.49
N GLY A 56 -3.18 14.54 -1.14
CA GLY A 56 -2.72 15.20 0.08
C GLY A 56 -2.24 14.18 1.10
N GLY A 57 -0.94 13.89 1.08
CA GLY A 57 -0.28 13.16 2.18
C GLY A 57 -0.13 14.05 3.40
N PRO A 58 0.27 13.49 4.57
CA PRO A 58 0.67 14.33 5.69
C PRO A 58 1.70 15.31 5.16
N THR A 59 1.45 16.61 5.32
CA THR A 59 2.48 17.62 5.11
C THR A 59 3.68 17.15 5.90
N LYS A 60 4.72 16.67 5.20
CA LYS A 60 5.97 16.27 5.84
C LYS A 60 6.30 17.39 6.81
N PRO A 61 6.32 17.14 8.14
CA PRO A 61 6.68 18.19 9.06
C PRO A 61 8.06 18.65 8.59
N CYS A 62 8.14 19.92 8.20
CA CYS A 62 9.42 20.51 7.80
C CYS A 62 10.41 20.13 8.89
N PRO A 63 11.58 19.56 8.56
CA PRO A 63 12.50 19.11 9.59
C PRO A 63 12.86 20.32 10.43
N VAL A 64 12.35 20.37 11.65
CA VAL A 64 12.76 21.38 12.62
C VAL A 64 14.24 21.13 12.83
N HIS A 65 15.08 22.05 12.36
CA HIS A 65 16.51 21.91 12.57
C HIS A 65 16.72 21.98 14.09
N GLU A 66 17.18 20.89 14.69
CA GLU A 66 17.53 20.89 16.10
C GLU A 66 18.75 21.80 16.26
N ARG A 67 18.53 23.01 16.81
CA ARG A 67 19.59 23.99 17.05
C ARG A 67 20.51 23.43 18.13
N LYS A 68 21.52 22.64 17.73
CA LYS A 68 22.57 22.13 18.62
C LYS A 68 23.23 23.32 19.33
N ASN A 69 22.95 23.47 20.62
CA ASN A 69 23.60 24.45 21.48
C ASN A 69 25.04 23.99 21.78
N ALA A 70 25.95 24.21 20.84
CA ALA A 70 27.37 24.04 21.04
C ALA A 70 27.91 25.13 21.99
N ARG A 71 27.64 24.99 23.29
CA ARG A 71 28.35 25.71 24.35
C ARG A 71 28.73 24.74 25.47
N THR A 72 29.53 23.74 25.11
CA THR A 72 30.26 22.90 26.07
C THR A 72 31.61 22.46 25.50
N HIS A 73 32.40 23.40 24.98
CA HIS A 73 33.84 23.23 24.83
C HIS A 73 34.55 24.27 25.70
N ARG A 74 34.31 24.19 27.01
CA ARG A 74 35.28 24.64 27.98
C ARG A 74 35.24 23.63 29.11
N ASN A 75 36.15 22.68 29.02
CA ASN A 75 36.81 21.90 30.09
C ASN A 75 37.32 20.58 29.50
N ALA A 76 38.44 20.66 28.77
CA ALA A 76 39.47 19.62 28.86
C ALA A 76 40.14 19.80 30.25
N PRO A 77 40.64 18.76 30.94
CA PRO A 77 41.69 17.92 30.37
C PRO A 77 41.76 16.46 30.85
N SER A 78 42.70 15.76 30.21
CA SER A 78 43.57 14.74 30.79
C SER A 78 42.92 13.48 31.34
N GLY A 79 42.97 12.43 30.53
CA GLY A 79 42.88 11.07 31.04
C GLY A 79 43.02 10.09 29.90
N ALA A 80 43.91 9.12 30.09
CA ALA A 80 44.04 7.85 29.37
C ALA A 80 42.75 7.42 28.62
N TYR A 81 42.81 6.81 27.44
CA TYR A 81 43.37 5.47 27.30
C TYR A 81 43.98 5.21 25.91
N ARG A 82 45.11 4.54 26.01
CA ARG A 82 45.91 3.85 25.00
C ARG A 82 45.06 2.78 24.27
N GLN A 83 45.05 2.81 22.94
CA GLN A 83 44.66 1.67 22.08
C GLN A 83 45.70 0.53 22.23
N PRO A 84 45.64 -0.66 21.57
CA PRO A 84 44.61 -1.31 20.75
C PRO A 84 44.40 -2.82 21.11
N MET A 85 43.29 -3.43 20.68
CA MET A 85 43.19 -4.90 20.52
C MET A 85 42.55 -5.10 19.14
N GLY A 86 43.18 -5.73 18.15
CA GLY A 86 43.77 -7.05 18.20
C GLY A 86 42.80 -7.99 17.48
N THR A 87 43.33 -8.79 16.55
CA THR A 87 42.71 -9.94 15.85
C THR A 87 41.78 -9.67 14.65
N GLU A 88 42.43 -9.45 13.50
CA GLU A 88 42.36 -10.29 12.29
C GLU A 88 41.08 -11.12 12.06
N HIS A 89 40.42 -10.90 10.91
CA HIS A 89 39.39 -11.80 10.37
C HIS A 89 39.93 -12.50 9.11
N PRO A 90 39.91 -13.85 9.03
CA PRO A 90 40.28 -14.55 7.81
C PRO A 90 39.21 -14.37 6.72
N ARG A 91 39.69 -14.02 5.52
CA ARG A 91 38.91 -13.96 4.27
C ARG A 91 38.49 -15.37 3.87
N THR A 92 37.30 -15.79 4.28
CA THR A 92 36.70 -17.04 3.79
C THR A 92 35.81 -16.75 2.58
N ALA A 93 36.10 -17.51 1.52
CA ALA A 93 35.63 -17.37 0.16
C ALA A 93 34.11 -17.51 -0.01
N CYS A 94 33.53 -16.65 -0.85
CA CYS A 94 32.27 -16.92 -1.53
C CYS A 94 32.57 -17.08 -3.03
N LEU A 95 32.83 -18.32 -3.47
CA LEU A 95 32.79 -18.68 -4.88
C LEU A 95 31.32 -18.91 -5.27
N TRP A 96 30.83 -18.06 -6.15
CA TRP A 96 29.50 -18.13 -6.74
C TRP A 96 29.50 -19.14 -7.90
N VAL A 97 28.70 -20.21 -7.79
CA VAL A 97 28.48 -21.18 -8.87
C VAL A 97 27.00 -21.13 -9.26
N PRO A 98 26.63 -20.59 -10.43
CA PRO A 98 25.27 -20.70 -10.96
C PRO A 98 25.13 -22.00 -11.77
N SER A 99 24.39 -22.98 -11.24
CA SER A 99 24.06 -24.22 -11.95
C SER A 99 22.76 -24.06 -12.74
N THR A 100 22.88 -24.19 -14.05
CA THR A 100 21.81 -24.20 -15.06
C THR A 100 20.94 -25.44 -14.90
N THR A 101 19.65 -25.29 -14.58
CA THR A 101 18.68 -26.40 -14.72
C THR A 101 17.65 -26.07 -15.78
N THR A 102 17.80 -26.76 -16.91
CA THR A 102 16.91 -26.84 -18.06
C THR A 102 15.55 -27.38 -17.65
N TRP A 103 14.48 -26.66 -17.97
CA TRP A 103 13.11 -27.15 -17.84
C TRP A 103 12.77 -28.08 -19.00
N VAL A 104 12.53 -29.36 -18.71
CA VAL A 104 11.88 -30.30 -19.65
C VAL A 104 10.39 -30.36 -19.31
N PHE A 105 9.56 -29.89 -20.25
CA PHE A 105 8.11 -30.04 -20.22
C PHE A 105 7.76 -31.53 -20.43
N SER A 106 7.24 -32.20 -19.39
CA SER A 106 6.70 -33.56 -19.49
C SER A 106 5.18 -33.50 -19.52
N THR A 107 4.61 -33.77 -20.69
CA THR A 107 3.17 -33.99 -20.90
C THR A 107 2.76 -35.35 -20.35
N HIS A 108 1.81 -35.39 -19.41
CA HIS A 108 1.10 -36.64 -19.10
C HIS A 108 -0.40 -36.43 -18.81
N ARG A 109 -1.21 -36.76 -19.84
CA ARG A 109 -2.46 -37.55 -19.84
C ARG A 109 -3.33 -37.54 -18.57
N GLN A 110 -4.59 -37.10 -18.71
CA GLN A 110 -5.71 -37.59 -17.89
C GLN A 110 -6.78 -38.23 -18.80
N ALA A 111 -7.03 -39.50 -18.53
CA ALA A 111 -7.99 -40.35 -19.24
C ALA A 111 -9.44 -40.00 -18.89
N ARG A 112 -10.32 -40.32 -19.84
CA ARG A 112 -11.77 -40.38 -19.70
C ARG A 112 -12.13 -41.57 -18.79
N ASP A 113 -13.09 -41.37 -17.89
CA ASP A 113 -13.95 -42.43 -17.37
C ASP A 113 -15.37 -41.90 -17.20
N GLN A 114 -16.30 -42.72 -17.70
CA GLN A 114 -17.76 -42.83 -17.47
C GLN A 114 -18.62 -41.57 -17.27
#